data_AF-A0A0K0F8N2-F1
#
_entry.id   AF-A0A0K0F8N2-F1
#
_cell.length_a   1.000
_cell.length_b   1.000
_cell.length_c   1.000
_cell.angle_alpha   90.00
_cell.angle_beta   90.00
_cell.angle_gamma   90.00
#
_symmetry.space_group_name_H-M   'P 1'
#
loop_
_entity.id
_entity.type
_entity.pdbx_description
1 polymer ?
#
loop_
_entity_poly.entity_id
_entity_poly.type
_entity_poly.pdbx_seq_one_letter_code
_entity_poly.pdbx_strand_id
1 'polypeptide(L)'
;MSFKTNIPNLPSLSSCNNEPMPEKNKNLLNDTAIFESSVRLSINSNEILNTPKNKTSISVTKEVNSRASSYYEESESHIPISYFMSIWYKLINQDLKDDKLKAKEIIKQYTDNEITPSKYKIFLSAISLKWVLRCCWNLPSNDRSSMEKNEKNYQLEEEKILILALSFSQYSDENPIHWEILSSVYKCCNLNEKHNNRKGVPRYGKHWEDIGFQSLDPSTDFRGCGIFGLCQILFLVSSGLSESIKEDIIKLSQDKIHNFPFAIVGLNFTKIIIDRLYRGKLKKLAEKEKTYISVVNGIYRGTWIMFFRIWKSRKCQINDFPKILNELEKIVKTRPKYLLNMAIL
;
A
#
# COMPACT_ATOMS: atom_id res chain seq x y z
N MET A 1 74.61 -25.57 -9.99
CA MET A 1 75.70 -25.00 -10.82
C MET A 1 75.15 -24.85 -12.24
N SER A 2 74.57 -23.72 -12.62
CA SER A 2 75.19 -22.45 -13.02
C SER A 2 75.01 -22.29 -14.53
N PHE A 3 74.74 -21.05 -14.97
CA PHE A 3 74.61 -20.56 -16.35
C PHE A 3 73.21 -20.61 -16.99
N LYS A 4 72.45 -19.53 -16.79
CA LYS A 4 71.82 -18.84 -17.92
C LYS A 4 72.43 -17.45 -18.05
N THR A 5 73.11 -17.27 -19.18
CA THR A 5 73.65 -16.04 -19.75
C THR A 5 72.52 -15.01 -19.92
N ASN A 6 72.60 -13.81 -19.32
CA ASN A 6 73.29 -12.59 -19.82
C ASN A 6 72.88 -12.27 -21.27
N ILE A 7 72.31 -11.11 -21.66
CA ILE A 7 72.60 -9.68 -21.38
C ILE A 7 71.80 -8.89 -22.49
N PRO A 8 71.56 -7.55 -22.50
CA PRO A 8 71.49 -6.51 -21.46
C PRO A 8 70.25 -5.58 -21.57
N ASN A 9 70.18 -4.67 -20.59
CA ASN A 9 69.23 -3.58 -20.34
C ASN A 9 69.18 -2.44 -21.38
N LEU A 10 67.94 -1.92 -21.54
CA LEU A 10 67.43 -0.52 -21.55
C LEU A 10 68.35 0.66 -21.96
N PRO A 11 67.76 1.72 -22.59
CA PRO A 11 67.33 2.84 -21.74
C PRO A 11 66.01 3.56 -22.12
N SER A 12 65.31 3.94 -21.04
CA SER A 12 64.40 5.09 -20.78
C SER A 12 63.86 5.98 -21.92
N LEU A 13 62.55 6.27 -21.88
CA LEU A 13 62.02 7.60 -21.49
C LEU A 13 60.46 7.64 -21.45
N SER A 14 59.95 8.37 -20.45
CA SER A 14 58.71 9.17 -20.41
C SER A 14 57.34 8.56 -20.72
N SER A 15 56.51 8.59 -19.67
CA SER A 15 55.06 8.41 -19.64
C SER A 15 54.30 9.50 -20.41
N CYS A 16 53.44 9.09 -21.35
CA CYS A 16 52.31 9.89 -21.82
C CYS A 16 51.08 8.98 -21.98
N ASN A 17 50.01 9.35 -21.27
CA ASN A 17 48.60 9.29 -21.65
C ASN A 17 48.01 7.95 -22.13
N ASN A 18 47.36 7.24 -21.19
CA ASN A 18 46.27 6.32 -21.51
C ASN A 18 44.94 7.00 -21.22
N GLU A 19 44.16 7.26 -22.28
CA GLU A 19 42.73 7.58 -22.20
C GLU A 19 41.94 6.35 -21.68
N PRO A 20 40.93 6.53 -20.82
CA PRO A 20 40.14 5.42 -20.31
C PRO A 20 39.03 4.98 -21.29
N MET A 21 38.95 3.66 -21.46
CA MET A 21 37.84 2.92 -22.08
C MET A 21 36.50 3.23 -21.38
N PRO A 22 35.37 3.18 -22.12
CA PRO A 22 34.10 3.71 -21.64
C PRO A 22 33.52 2.86 -20.50
N GLU A 23 33.22 3.54 -19.39
CA GLU A 23 32.48 3.02 -18.25
C GLU A 23 31.11 2.49 -18.69
N LYS A 24 30.85 1.21 -18.40
CA LYS A 24 29.49 0.68 -18.38
C LYS A 24 28.72 1.43 -17.29
N ASN A 25 27.83 2.32 -17.72
CA ASN A 25 26.86 3.05 -16.91
C ASN A 25 26.23 2.16 -15.82
N LYS A 26 26.75 2.27 -14.60
CA LYS A 26 26.06 1.93 -13.36
C LYS A 26 25.09 3.07 -13.04
N ASN A 27 24.02 3.18 -13.82
CA ASN A 27 22.84 3.97 -13.45
C ASN A 27 21.64 3.04 -13.31
N LEU A 28 21.82 1.99 -12.51
CA LEU A 28 20.74 1.26 -11.87
C LEU A 28 20.36 2.05 -10.60
N LEU A 29 19.79 3.24 -10.78
CA LEU A 29 19.34 4.11 -9.70
C LEU A 29 18.02 3.55 -9.12
N ASN A 30 18.10 2.97 -7.92
CA ASN A 30 17.18 3.13 -6.77
C ASN A 30 15.63 3.08 -6.92
N ASP A 31 15.05 2.51 -7.96
CA ASP A 31 13.57 2.54 -8.14
C ASP A 31 12.78 1.43 -7.40
N THR A 32 13.41 0.58 -6.60
CA THR A 32 12.70 -0.27 -5.62
C THR A 32 12.22 0.52 -4.38
N ALA A 33 12.69 1.76 -4.21
CA ALA A 33 12.47 2.57 -3.01
C ALA A 33 11.02 3.06 -2.83
N ILE A 34 10.18 3.11 -3.88
CA ILE A 34 8.82 3.67 -3.80
C ILE A 34 7.91 2.87 -2.85
N PHE A 35 8.21 1.57 -2.68
CA PHE A 35 7.46 0.68 -1.79
C PHE A 35 8.37 -0.21 -0.91
N GLU A 36 9.64 0.11 -0.68
CA GLU A 36 10.53 -0.78 0.08
C GLU A 36 10.54 -0.57 1.61
N SER A 37 10.03 0.54 2.14
CA SER A 37 9.92 0.71 3.59
C SER A 37 8.63 0.06 4.11
N SER A 38 8.65 -1.21 4.54
CA SER A 38 7.58 -1.72 5.41
C SER A 38 7.26 -0.65 6.46
N VAL A 39 5.99 -0.42 6.78
CA VAL A 39 5.67 0.48 7.89
C VAL A 39 6.29 -0.16 9.12
N ARG A 40 7.47 0.33 9.50
CA ARG A 40 8.31 -0.31 10.52
C ARG A 40 7.53 -0.22 11.80
N LEU A 41 7.24 -1.36 12.41
CA LEU A 41 6.78 -1.41 13.79
C LEU A 41 7.84 -0.71 14.64
N SER A 42 7.56 0.50 15.10
CA SER A 42 8.32 1.16 16.14
C SER A 42 8.04 0.42 17.44
N ILE A 43 8.85 -0.59 17.74
CA ILE A 43 8.80 -1.27 19.05
C ILE A 43 9.47 -0.31 20.05
N ASN A 44 8.68 0.53 20.72
CA ASN A 44 9.16 1.23 21.91
C ASN A 44 9.35 0.19 23.01
N SER A 45 10.60 -0.25 23.14
CA SER A 45 11.05 -1.12 24.22
C SER A 45 11.15 -0.24 25.47
N ASN A 46 10.18 -0.31 26.38
CA ASN A 46 10.33 0.24 27.72
C ASN A 46 11.33 -0.63 28.49
N GLU A 47 12.62 -0.31 28.40
CA GLU A 47 13.60 -0.81 29.36
C GLU A 47 13.51 0.02 30.65
N ILE A 48 13.12 -0.68 31.70
CA ILE A 48 13.20 -0.23 33.09
C ILE A 48 14.68 -0.09 33.45
N LEU A 49 15.15 1.13 33.64
CA LEU A 49 16.33 1.39 34.47
C LEU A 49 16.01 2.47 35.50
N ASN A 50 15.77 2.02 36.73
CA ASN A 50 15.73 2.87 37.90
C ASN A 50 17.12 3.46 38.15
N THR A 51 17.22 4.78 38.33
CA THR A 51 17.89 5.43 39.47
C THR A 51 17.61 6.94 39.49
N PRO A 52 17.59 7.58 40.67
CA PRO A 52 16.86 8.82 40.89
C PRO A 52 17.79 10.04 40.89
N LYS A 53 17.53 11.07 40.07
CA LYS A 53 18.13 12.41 40.26
C LYS A 53 17.17 13.55 39.89
N ASN A 54 16.73 14.22 40.95
CA ASN A 54 16.37 15.63 41.11
C ASN A 54 15.64 16.38 39.98
N LYS A 55 14.36 16.66 40.28
CA LYS A 55 13.58 17.76 39.70
C LYS A 55 14.31 19.09 39.90
N THR A 56 14.63 19.77 38.82
CA THR A 56 14.68 21.24 38.78
C THR A 56 13.52 21.72 37.91
N SER A 57 12.52 22.26 38.60
CA SER A 57 11.39 22.97 38.03
C SER A 57 11.86 24.21 37.27
N ILE A 58 11.67 24.20 35.95
CA ILE A 58 11.65 25.43 35.14
C ILE A 58 10.20 25.58 34.67
N SER A 59 9.50 26.50 35.31
CA SER A 59 8.18 26.98 34.91
C SER A 59 8.30 27.74 33.60
N VAL A 60 7.89 27.09 32.50
CA VAL A 60 7.59 27.78 31.24
C VAL A 60 6.08 27.97 31.16
N THR A 61 5.61 29.10 31.66
CA THR A 61 4.30 29.65 31.30
C THR A 61 4.36 30.13 29.85
N LYS A 62 3.76 29.41 28.90
CA LYS A 62 3.41 29.95 27.58
C LYS A 62 2.10 29.34 27.07
N GLU A 63 1.07 30.18 27.17
CA GLU A 63 -0.11 30.32 26.30
C GLU A 63 -0.90 29.06 25.95
N VAL A 64 -1.82 28.74 26.87
CA VAL A 64 -3.10 28.12 26.56
C VAL A 64 -3.90 29.11 25.70
N ASN A 65 -3.94 28.85 24.39
CA ASN A 65 -4.98 29.22 23.40
C ASN A 65 -4.36 29.44 22.01
N SER A 66 -3.91 28.36 21.38
CA SER A 66 -3.79 28.36 19.92
C SER A 66 -5.21 28.38 19.34
N ARG A 67 -5.54 29.50 18.69
CA ARG A 67 -6.79 29.83 17.97
C ARG A 67 -7.27 28.79 16.92
N ALA A 68 -6.49 27.73 16.71
CA ALA A 68 -6.79 26.60 15.84
C ALA A 68 -7.65 25.50 16.50
N SER A 69 -7.63 25.39 17.85
CA SER A 69 -8.44 24.38 18.57
C SER A 69 -9.93 24.74 18.58
N SER A 70 -10.24 26.04 18.67
CA SER A 70 -11.63 26.53 18.74
C SER A 70 -12.37 26.44 17.41
N TYR A 71 -11.66 26.29 16.28
CA TYR A 71 -12.32 26.15 14.97
C TYR A 71 -12.97 24.78 14.77
N TYR A 72 -12.53 23.76 15.52
CA TYR A 72 -13.09 22.40 15.46
C TYR A 72 -14.11 22.11 16.57
N GLU A 73 -14.20 22.94 17.62
CA GLU A 73 -15.14 22.72 18.73
C GLU A 73 -16.57 23.19 18.42
N GLU A 74 -16.78 24.15 17.51
CA GLU A 74 -18.11 24.74 17.25
C GLU A 74 -18.86 24.16 16.03
N SER A 75 -18.35 23.09 15.41
CA SER A 75 -19.04 22.41 14.30
C SER A 75 -19.03 20.88 14.45
N GLU A 76 -19.37 20.37 15.63
CA GLU A 76 -19.79 18.97 15.81
C GLU A 76 -21.17 18.74 15.16
N SER A 77 -21.24 18.89 13.84
CA SER A 77 -22.21 18.15 13.05
C SER A 77 -21.87 16.67 13.23
N HIS A 78 -22.80 15.93 13.84
CA HIS A 78 -22.69 14.50 14.05
C HIS A 78 -22.38 13.80 12.71
N ILE A 79 -21.12 13.41 12.47
CA ILE A 79 -20.77 12.63 11.28
C ILE A 79 -21.13 11.16 11.59
N PRO A 80 -22.17 10.57 10.96
CA PRO A 80 -22.47 9.15 11.13
C PRO A 80 -21.31 8.28 10.61
N ILE A 81 -21.25 7.02 11.04
CA ILE A 81 -20.30 6.06 10.45
C ILE A 81 -20.60 5.95 8.96
N SER A 82 -19.59 6.18 8.12
CA SER A 82 -19.68 5.96 6.69
C SER A 82 -19.20 4.56 6.33
N TYR A 83 -19.95 3.90 5.46
CA TYR A 83 -19.59 2.59 4.94
C TYR A 83 -18.71 2.73 3.70
N PHE A 84 -17.85 1.73 3.49
CA PHE A 84 -16.89 1.74 2.38
C PHE A 84 -17.49 2.08 1.01
N MET A 85 -18.63 1.51 0.64
CA MET A 85 -19.22 1.78 -0.70
C MET A 85 -19.70 3.23 -0.87
N SER A 86 -20.17 3.87 0.21
CA SER A 86 -20.54 5.29 0.18
C SER A 86 -19.31 6.17 -0.07
N ILE A 87 -18.23 5.89 0.65
CA ILE A 87 -16.93 6.55 0.44
C ILE A 87 -16.41 6.29 -0.97
N TRP A 88 -16.44 5.03 -1.43
CA TRP A 88 -15.93 4.64 -2.74
C TRP A 88 -16.62 5.42 -3.86
N TYR A 89 -17.94 5.58 -3.77
CA TYR A 89 -18.70 6.41 -4.72
C TYR A 89 -18.25 7.88 -4.72
N LYS A 90 -17.98 8.46 -3.55
CA LYS A 90 -17.45 9.83 -3.44
C LYS A 90 -16.05 9.93 -4.08
N LEU A 91 -15.17 8.96 -3.82
CA LEU A 91 -13.79 8.93 -4.34
C LEU A 91 -13.72 8.76 -5.86
N ILE A 92 -14.63 7.99 -6.47
CA ILE A 92 -14.72 7.87 -7.94
C ILE A 92 -14.90 9.25 -8.59
N ASN A 93 -15.64 10.13 -7.92
CA ASN A 93 -15.97 11.47 -8.41
C ASN A 93 -14.96 12.55 -8.01
N GLN A 94 -13.88 12.21 -7.29
CA GLN A 94 -12.84 13.18 -6.93
C GLN A 94 -11.93 13.51 -8.12
N ASP A 95 -11.49 14.78 -8.16
CA ASP A 95 -10.46 15.21 -9.10
C ASP A 95 -9.08 14.82 -8.57
N LEU A 96 -8.55 13.71 -9.10
CA LEU A 96 -7.23 13.16 -8.77
C LEU A 96 -6.30 13.20 -10.00
N LYS A 97 -6.35 14.26 -10.82
CA LYS A 97 -5.59 14.35 -12.09
C LYS A 97 -4.11 13.97 -11.94
N ASP A 98 -3.40 14.60 -11.01
CA ASP A 98 -1.96 14.40 -10.86
C ASP A 98 -1.62 12.98 -10.38
N ASP A 99 -2.38 12.46 -9.42
CA ASP A 99 -2.17 11.11 -8.90
C ASP A 99 -2.58 10.03 -9.91
N LYS A 100 -3.63 10.26 -10.70
CA LYS A 100 -4.00 9.40 -11.83
C LYS A 100 -2.95 9.43 -12.94
N LEU A 101 -2.30 10.58 -13.18
CA LEU A 101 -1.20 10.68 -14.15
C LEU A 101 0.00 9.85 -13.68
N LYS A 102 0.44 10.02 -12.43
CA LYS A 102 1.50 9.20 -11.82
C LYS A 102 1.18 7.70 -11.90
N ALA A 103 -0.06 7.33 -11.60
CA ALA A 103 -0.50 5.93 -11.70
C ALA A 103 -0.39 5.39 -13.13
N LYS A 104 -0.83 6.16 -14.14
CA LYS A 104 -0.70 5.79 -15.56
C LYS A 104 0.76 5.61 -15.98
N GLU A 105 1.65 6.49 -15.54
CA GLU A 105 3.09 6.40 -15.83
C GLU A 105 3.71 5.14 -15.25
N ILE A 106 3.43 4.82 -13.98
CA ILE A 106 3.94 3.61 -13.31
C ILE A 106 3.42 2.33 -14.00
N ILE A 107 2.14 2.30 -14.36
CA ILE A 107 1.55 1.16 -15.10
C ILE A 107 2.27 0.98 -16.44
N LYS A 108 2.53 2.06 -17.16
CA LYS A 108 3.21 2.04 -18.46
C LYS A 108 4.64 1.50 -18.32
N GLN A 109 5.42 2.03 -17.38
CA GLN A 109 6.79 1.58 -17.12
C GLN A 109 6.85 0.06 -16.86
N TYR A 110 5.94 -0.48 -16.06
CA TYR A 110 5.93 -1.90 -15.77
C TYR A 110 5.49 -2.75 -16.98
N THR A 111 4.56 -2.25 -17.78
CA THR A 111 4.13 -2.92 -19.03
C THR A 111 5.28 -3.02 -20.03
N ASP A 112 6.04 -1.94 -20.19
CA ASP A 112 7.19 -1.88 -21.11
C ASP A 112 8.34 -2.80 -20.63
N ASN A 113 8.56 -2.88 -19.31
CA ASN A 113 9.58 -3.74 -18.71
C ASN A 113 9.24 -5.25 -18.76
N GLU A 114 7.96 -5.65 -18.73
CA GLU A 114 7.60 -7.06 -18.99
C GLU A 114 7.78 -7.47 -20.47
N ILE A 115 7.88 -6.50 -21.39
CA ILE A 115 8.02 -6.75 -22.83
C ILE A 115 9.50 -6.97 -23.25
N THR A 116 10.51 -6.77 -22.37
CA THR A 116 11.93 -7.07 -22.67
C THR A 116 12.74 -7.59 -21.45
N PRO A 117 13.34 -8.81 -21.49
CA PRO A 117 14.61 -9.03 -22.21
C PRO A 117 14.74 -10.39 -22.95
N SER A 118 13.65 -11.00 -23.44
CA SER A 118 13.76 -12.24 -24.27
C SER A 118 12.92 -12.27 -25.55
N LYS A 119 12.12 -11.24 -25.85
CA LYS A 119 11.27 -11.23 -27.06
C LYS A 119 11.70 -10.25 -28.16
N TYR A 120 12.51 -9.24 -27.85
CA TYR A 120 12.96 -8.27 -28.85
C TYR A 120 13.99 -8.82 -29.84
N LYS A 121 14.60 -9.97 -29.59
CA LYS A 121 15.50 -10.63 -30.56
C LYS A 121 14.79 -11.58 -31.52
N ILE A 122 13.52 -11.90 -31.29
CA ILE A 122 12.72 -12.83 -32.13
C ILE A 122 11.66 -12.08 -32.96
N PHE A 123 11.21 -10.90 -32.53
CA PHE A 123 10.14 -10.18 -33.23
C PHE A 123 10.59 -9.37 -34.46
N LEU A 124 11.89 -9.13 -34.65
CA LEU A 124 12.40 -8.39 -35.81
C LEU A 124 12.84 -9.27 -36.99
N SER A 125 12.79 -10.61 -36.87
CA SER A 125 13.09 -11.52 -37.99
C SER A 125 11.86 -12.27 -38.53
N ALA A 126 10.66 -11.98 -38.02
CA ALA A 126 9.44 -12.71 -38.38
C ALA A 126 8.25 -11.81 -38.74
N ILE A 127 8.49 -10.56 -39.17
CA ILE A 127 7.49 -9.79 -39.91
C ILE A 127 7.48 -10.36 -41.34
N SER A 128 6.88 -11.53 -41.49
CA SER A 128 6.39 -11.96 -42.80
C SER A 128 5.20 -11.07 -43.14
N LEU A 129 5.26 -10.45 -44.32
CA LEU A 129 4.33 -9.53 -44.99
C LEU A 129 2.88 -10.07 -45.19
N LYS A 130 2.26 -10.67 -44.16
CA LYS A 130 0.85 -11.09 -44.16
C LYS A 130 -0.07 -10.14 -43.38
N TRP A 131 0.47 -9.28 -42.51
CA TRP A 131 -0.34 -8.35 -41.71
C TRP A 131 -0.70 -7.05 -42.44
N VAL A 132 0.11 -6.62 -43.41
CA VAL A 132 -0.11 -5.35 -44.13
C VAL A 132 -1.19 -5.45 -45.22
N LEU A 133 -1.52 -6.66 -45.69
CA LEU A 133 -2.52 -6.86 -46.75
C LEU A 133 -3.96 -7.15 -46.26
N ARG A 134 -4.20 -7.23 -44.94
CA ARG A 134 -5.54 -7.51 -44.39
C ARG A 134 -6.33 -6.24 -43.99
N CYS A 135 -5.73 -5.05 -44.13
CA CYS A 135 -6.35 -3.79 -43.74
C CYS A 135 -7.23 -3.13 -44.81
N CYS A 136 -7.43 -3.72 -45.99
CA CYS A 136 -8.21 -3.06 -47.04
C CYS A 136 -9.64 -3.57 -47.22
N TRP A 137 -10.02 -4.75 -46.73
CA TRP A 137 -11.36 -5.30 -46.98
C TRP A 137 -11.95 -5.85 -45.67
N ASN A 138 -12.71 -5.02 -44.96
CA ASN A 138 -13.93 -5.43 -44.25
C ASN A 138 -14.71 -4.19 -43.79
N LEU A 139 -15.91 -4.06 -44.34
CA LEU A 139 -16.96 -3.12 -43.98
C LEU A 139 -17.47 -3.42 -42.55
N PRO A 140 -17.75 -2.43 -41.68
CA PRO A 140 -18.11 -2.70 -40.30
C PRO A 140 -19.53 -3.29 -40.24
N SER A 141 -19.62 -4.58 -39.92
CA SER A 141 -20.86 -5.24 -39.55
C SER A 141 -21.05 -5.10 -38.05
N ASN A 142 -22.11 -4.41 -37.64
CA ASN A 142 -22.72 -4.28 -36.31
C ASN A 142 -22.07 -5.12 -35.18
N ASP A 143 -20.93 -4.68 -34.66
CA ASP A 143 -20.12 -5.46 -33.73
C ASP A 143 -20.32 -4.99 -32.28
N ARG A 144 -21.55 -5.19 -31.79
CA ARG A 144 -21.94 -4.85 -30.40
C ARG A 144 -21.05 -5.59 -29.37
N SER A 145 -20.51 -6.75 -29.75
CA SER A 145 -19.65 -7.60 -28.93
C SER A 145 -18.25 -7.03 -28.70
N SER A 146 -17.65 -6.39 -29.71
CA SER A 146 -16.33 -5.78 -29.60
C SER A 146 -16.38 -4.45 -28.85
N MET A 147 -17.45 -3.68 -29.03
CA MET A 147 -17.71 -2.46 -28.27
C MET A 147 -17.87 -2.74 -26.78
N GLU A 148 -18.68 -3.73 -26.40
CA GLU A 148 -18.91 -4.12 -25.00
C GLU A 148 -17.64 -4.68 -24.33
N LYS A 149 -16.79 -5.40 -25.09
CA LYS A 149 -15.50 -5.89 -24.60
C LYS A 149 -14.50 -4.75 -24.37
N ASN A 150 -14.47 -3.76 -25.26
CA ASN A 150 -13.61 -2.59 -25.13
C ASN A 150 -14.04 -1.71 -23.94
N GLU A 151 -15.34 -1.53 -23.74
CA GLU A 151 -15.90 -0.78 -22.61
C GLU A 151 -15.61 -1.45 -21.26
N LYS A 152 -15.79 -2.77 -21.16
CA LYS A 152 -15.42 -3.54 -19.95
C LYS A 152 -13.94 -3.43 -19.61
N ASN A 153 -13.07 -3.44 -20.63
CA ASN A 153 -11.63 -3.30 -20.43
C ASN A 153 -11.26 -1.88 -19.96
N TYR A 154 -11.95 -0.86 -20.48
CA TYR A 154 -11.78 0.53 -20.04
C TYR A 154 -12.17 0.72 -18.58
N GLN A 155 -13.33 0.17 -18.15
CA GLN A 155 -13.79 0.30 -16.77
C GLN A 155 -12.83 -0.33 -15.77
N LEU A 156 -12.29 -1.51 -16.07
CA LEU A 156 -11.28 -2.16 -15.24
C LEU A 156 -9.98 -1.35 -15.15
N GLU A 157 -9.55 -0.75 -16.26
CA GLU A 157 -8.32 0.05 -16.24
C GLU A 157 -8.51 1.34 -15.44
N GLU A 158 -9.63 2.04 -15.60
CA GLU A 158 -9.95 3.22 -14.79
C GLU A 158 -10.04 2.90 -13.29
N GLU A 159 -10.65 1.77 -12.93
CA GLU A 159 -10.72 1.32 -11.54
C GLU A 159 -9.32 1.01 -10.97
N LYS A 160 -8.45 0.34 -11.74
CA LYS A 160 -7.06 0.09 -11.36
C LYS A 160 -6.28 1.39 -11.19
N ILE A 161 -6.43 2.34 -12.12
CA ILE A 161 -5.79 3.65 -12.06
C ILE A 161 -6.25 4.40 -10.81
N LEU A 162 -7.54 4.39 -10.51
CA LEU A 162 -8.10 5.03 -9.32
C LEU A 162 -7.52 4.43 -8.03
N ILE A 163 -7.50 3.10 -7.90
CA ILE A 163 -6.92 2.42 -6.73
C ILE A 163 -5.45 2.84 -6.54
N LEU A 164 -4.67 2.85 -7.62
CA LEU A 164 -3.26 3.24 -7.56
C LEU A 164 -3.10 4.73 -7.25
N ALA A 165 -3.89 5.61 -7.87
CA ALA A 165 -3.90 7.04 -7.57
C ALA A 165 -4.14 7.30 -6.08
N LEU A 166 -5.20 6.69 -5.51
CA LEU A 166 -5.51 6.78 -4.09
C LEU A 166 -4.41 6.20 -3.19
N SER A 167 -3.62 5.25 -3.69
CA SER A 167 -2.47 4.70 -2.96
C SER A 167 -1.27 5.64 -2.92
N PHE A 168 -1.22 6.61 -3.82
CA PHE A 168 -0.22 7.68 -3.85
C PHE A 168 -0.72 8.96 -3.18
N SER A 169 -2.04 9.17 -3.14
CA SER A 169 -2.65 10.35 -2.52
C SER A 169 -2.36 10.39 -1.02
N GLN A 170 -1.76 11.49 -0.59
CA GLN A 170 -1.50 11.75 0.82
C GLN A 170 -2.79 12.14 1.53
N TYR A 171 -2.82 11.89 2.85
CA TYR A 171 -3.88 12.43 3.68
C TYR A 171 -3.80 13.96 3.71
N SER A 172 -4.97 14.61 3.71
CA SER A 172 -5.13 16.07 3.66
C SER A 172 -6.33 16.43 4.52
N ASP A 173 -6.13 17.35 5.44
CA ASP A 173 -7.19 17.86 6.33
C ASP A 173 -8.18 18.76 5.59
N GLU A 174 -7.80 19.29 4.43
CA GLU A 174 -8.65 20.06 3.54
C GLU A 174 -9.67 19.19 2.79
N ASN A 175 -9.43 17.88 2.72
CA ASN A 175 -10.34 16.95 2.06
C ASN A 175 -11.30 16.31 3.09
N PRO A 176 -12.59 16.70 3.11
CA PRO A 176 -13.53 16.21 4.11
C PRO A 176 -13.77 14.69 4.01
N ILE A 177 -13.57 14.09 2.83
CA ILE A 177 -13.71 12.64 2.65
C ILE A 177 -12.59 11.90 3.40
N HIS A 178 -11.38 12.45 3.45
CA HIS A 178 -10.28 11.81 4.18
C HIS A 178 -10.58 11.72 5.67
N TRP A 179 -11.07 12.82 6.25
CA TRP A 179 -11.51 12.85 7.65
C TRP A 179 -12.72 11.95 7.90
N GLU A 180 -13.69 11.90 6.98
CA GLU A 180 -14.86 11.03 7.06
C GLU A 180 -14.45 9.55 7.14
N ILE A 181 -13.46 9.12 6.34
CA ILE A 181 -12.93 7.76 6.39
C ILE A 181 -12.23 7.51 7.73
N LEU A 182 -11.32 8.40 8.14
CA LEU A 182 -10.49 8.24 9.34
C LEU A 182 -11.35 8.15 10.61
N SER A 183 -12.30 9.08 10.76
CA SER A 183 -13.23 9.09 11.88
C SER A 183 -14.18 7.88 11.88
N SER A 184 -14.59 7.39 10.70
CA SER A 184 -15.40 6.17 10.58
C SER A 184 -14.61 4.93 10.99
N VAL A 185 -13.35 4.83 10.60
CA VAL A 185 -12.46 3.72 11.02
C VAL A 185 -12.38 3.67 12.54
N TYR A 186 -12.13 4.80 13.21
CA TYR A 186 -12.08 4.86 14.66
C TYR A 186 -13.38 4.38 15.30
N LYS A 187 -14.52 4.93 14.87
CA LYS A 187 -15.84 4.54 15.39
C LYS A 187 -16.16 3.06 15.19
N CYS A 188 -15.74 2.47 14.06
CA CYS A 188 -15.93 1.04 13.82
C CYS A 188 -15.01 0.15 14.66
N CYS A 189 -13.84 0.65 15.06
CA CYS A 189 -12.86 -0.11 15.85
C CYS A 189 -13.05 0.06 17.36
N ASN A 190 -13.66 1.16 17.80
CA ASN A 190 -13.87 1.45 19.22
C ASN A 190 -15.06 0.65 19.78
N LEU A 191 -14.78 -0.52 20.35
CA LEU A 191 -15.80 -1.40 20.94
C LEU A 191 -16.43 -0.83 22.24
N ASN A 192 -15.78 0.15 22.88
CA ASN A 192 -16.22 0.69 24.17
C ASN A 192 -17.15 1.90 24.02
N GLU A 193 -17.14 2.57 22.87
CA GLU A 193 -18.11 3.61 22.56
C GLU A 193 -19.40 2.95 22.05
N LYS A 194 -20.42 2.94 22.93
CA LYS A 194 -21.79 2.78 22.45
C LYS A 194 -22.03 3.88 21.42
N HIS A 195 -22.61 3.53 20.26
CA HIS A 195 -22.92 4.44 19.13
C HIS A 195 -23.71 5.72 19.49
N ASN A 196 -24.04 5.94 20.76
CA ASN A 196 -24.80 7.04 21.31
C ASN A 196 -23.94 8.10 22.04
N ASN A 197 -22.60 7.95 22.12
CA ASN A 197 -21.77 9.01 22.68
C ASN A 197 -21.65 10.16 21.68
N ARG A 198 -22.24 11.30 22.06
CA ARG A 198 -22.43 12.51 21.24
C ARG A 198 -21.15 13.31 20.99
N LYS A 199 -19.98 12.82 21.39
CA LYS A 199 -18.71 13.54 21.24
C LYS A 199 -18.09 13.21 19.89
N GLY A 200 -17.59 14.22 19.19
CA GLY A 200 -16.79 14.05 17.99
C GLY A 200 -15.50 13.27 18.28
N VAL A 201 -14.93 12.68 17.23
CA VAL A 201 -13.59 12.06 17.31
C VAL A 201 -12.57 13.19 17.20
N PRO A 202 -11.69 13.41 18.17
CA PRO A 202 -10.66 14.44 18.05
C PRO A 202 -9.70 14.10 16.89
N ARG A 203 -9.26 15.10 16.13
CA ARG A 203 -8.32 14.86 15.02
C ARG A 203 -6.97 14.29 15.48
N TYR A 204 -6.52 14.68 16.66
CA TYR A 204 -5.24 14.27 17.25
C TYR A 204 -5.43 13.68 18.64
N GLY A 205 -4.62 12.69 19.00
CA GLY A 205 -4.59 12.15 20.36
C GLY A 205 -4.25 10.67 20.46
N LYS A 206 -4.09 10.19 21.71
CA LYS A 206 -3.67 8.81 22.01
C LYS A 206 -4.67 7.75 21.58
N HIS A 207 -5.93 8.12 21.39
CA HIS A 207 -6.98 7.20 20.93
C HIS A 207 -6.67 6.57 19.56
N TRP A 208 -5.82 7.21 18.75
CA TRP A 208 -5.32 6.61 17.50
C TRP A 208 -4.36 5.44 17.76
N GLU A 209 -3.54 5.51 18.80
CA GLU A 209 -2.65 4.42 19.21
C GLU A 209 -3.45 3.21 19.73
N ASP A 210 -4.62 3.45 20.36
CA ASP A 210 -5.51 2.40 20.88
C ASP A 210 -6.09 1.48 19.78
N ILE A 211 -6.18 1.98 18.54
CA ILE A 211 -6.57 1.20 17.35
C ILE A 211 -5.36 0.84 16.48
N GLY A 212 -4.16 1.09 16.98
CA GLY A 212 -2.90 0.60 16.44
C GLY A 212 -2.23 1.50 15.41
N PHE A 213 -2.48 2.81 15.37
CA PHE A 213 -1.63 3.78 14.67
C PHE A 213 -0.34 4.07 15.48
N GLN A 214 0.70 4.62 14.85
CA GLN A 214 2.02 4.76 15.51
C GLN A 214 2.18 6.05 16.33
N SER A 215 1.31 7.03 16.11
CA SER A 215 1.40 8.33 16.75
C SER A 215 0.04 8.95 17.00
N LEU A 216 0.06 10.11 17.67
CA LEU A 216 -1.12 10.94 17.90
C LEU A 216 -1.73 11.49 16.60
N ASP A 217 -1.04 11.37 15.47
CA ASP A 217 -1.49 11.74 14.14
C ASP A 217 -1.35 10.58 13.12
N PRO A 218 -2.46 9.91 12.76
CA PRO A 218 -2.49 8.85 11.76
C PRO A 218 -1.97 9.26 10.37
N SER A 219 -1.98 10.55 10.01
CA SER A 219 -1.58 11.03 8.68
C SER A 219 -0.18 10.55 8.28
N THR A 220 0.68 10.37 9.27
CA THR A 220 2.08 9.98 9.13
C THR A 220 2.26 8.49 8.76
N ASP A 221 1.25 7.66 9.01
CA ASP A 221 1.32 6.20 8.81
C ASP A 221 0.97 5.79 7.37
N PHE A 222 0.35 6.68 6.59
CA PHE A 222 -0.15 6.38 5.24
C PHE A 222 0.91 6.44 4.12
N ARG A 223 2.18 6.74 4.44
CA ARG A 223 3.24 7.07 3.45
C ARG A 223 3.57 6.00 2.40
N GLY A 224 3.08 4.76 2.55
CA GLY A 224 3.27 3.69 1.57
C GLY A 224 1.99 3.07 0.99
N CYS A 225 0.81 3.55 1.41
CA CYS A 225 -0.49 3.02 0.98
C CYS A 225 -1.52 4.12 0.67
N GLY A 226 -1.17 5.38 0.93
CA GLY A 226 -2.02 6.55 0.75
C GLY A 226 -3.37 6.42 1.45
N ILE A 227 -4.33 7.19 0.95
CA ILE A 227 -5.73 7.11 1.36
C ILE A 227 -6.35 5.74 1.05
N PHE A 228 -5.84 5.02 0.05
CA PHE A 228 -6.35 3.67 -0.24
C PHE A 228 -6.17 2.69 0.93
N GLY A 229 -5.04 2.76 1.66
CA GLY A 229 -4.84 1.94 2.86
C GLY A 229 -5.88 2.20 3.93
N LEU A 230 -6.22 3.47 4.15
CA LEU A 230 -7.27 3.86 5.07
C LEU A 230 -8.66 3.36 4.59
N CYS A 231 -8.91 3.42 3.27
CA CYS A 231 -10.13 2.87 2.67
C CYS A 231 -10.25 1.35 2.87
N GLN A 232 -9.15 0.60 2.76
CA GLN A 232 -9.18 -0.85 2.97
C GLN A 232 -9.44 -1.22 4.44
N ILE A 233 -8.88 -0.46 5.38
CA ILE A 233 -9.21 -0.62 6.80
C ILE A 233 -10.70 -0.38 7.00
N LEU A 234 -11.25 0.73 6.48
CA LEU A 234 -12.68 1.03 6.58
C LEU A 234 -13.52 -0.08 5.96
N PHE A 235 -13.17 -0.57 4.77
CA PHE A 235 -13.82 -1.72 4.14
C PHE A 235 -13.90 -2.89 5.11
N LEU A 236 -12.77 -3.30 5.69
CA LEU A 236 -12.71 -4.46 6.57
C LEU A 236 -13.66 -4.32 7.77
N VAL A 237 -13.64 -3.18 8.45
CA VAL A 237 -14.36 -2.98 9.72
C VAL A 237 -15.82 -2.54 9.54
N SER A 238 -16.18 -1.98 8.38
CA SER A 238 -17.56 -1.54 8.09
C SER A 238 -18.39 -2.57 7.33
N SER A 239 -17.78 -3.39 6.49
CA SER A 239 -18.54 -4.34 5.63
C SER A 239 -17.79 -5.62 5.23
N GLY A 240 -16.48 -5.68 5.48
CA GLY A 240 -15.63 -6.78 5.02
C GLY A 240 -15.67 -8.01 5.91
N LEU A 241 -16.03 -7.87 7.19
CA LEU A 241 -16.10 -8.96 8.16
C LEU A 241 -17.50 -9.05 8.77
N SER A 242 -17.89 -10.26 9.19
CA SER A 242 -19.00 -10.41 10.13
C SER A 242 -18.64 -9.74 11.46
N GLU A 243 -19.65 -9.22 12.16
CA GLU A 243 -19.46 -8.51 13.44
C GLU A 243 -18.65 -9.32 14.45
N SER A 244 -18.92 -10.62 14.58
CA SER A 244 -18.19 -11.52 15.49
C SER A 244 -16.70 -11.62 15.19
N ILE A 245 -16.32 -11.87 13.93
CA ILE A 245 -14.91 -11.94 13.50
C ILE A 245 -14.22 -10.58 13.69
N LYS A 246 -14.92 -9.48 13.38
CA LYS A 246 -14.39 -8.12 13.57
C LYS A 246 -14.06 -7.88 15.05
N GLU A 247 -15.00 -8.16 15.94
CA GLU A 247 -14.78 -8.03 17.39
C GLU A 247 -13.62 -8.91 17.88
N ASP A 248 -13.57 -10.17 17.43
CA ASP A 248 -12.53 -11.11 17.80
C ASP A 248 -11.13 -10.61 17.41
N ILE A 249 -10.99 -10.05 16.21
CA ILE A 249 -9.74 -9.46 15.72
C ILE A 249 -9.36 -8.23 16.55
N ILE A 250 -10.31 -7.31 16.79
CA ILE A 250 -10.05 -6.09 17.56
C ILE A 250 -9.66 -6.43 19.00
N LYS A 251 -10.40 -7.33 19.67
CA LYS A 251 -10.09 -7.80 21.02
C LYS A 251 -8.71 -8.45 21.09
N LEU A 252 -8.34 -9.30 20.12
CA LEU A 252 -7.01 -9.90 20.08
C LEU A 252 -5.91 -8.85 19.83
N SER A 253 -6.18 -7.85 19.00
CA SER A 253 -5.23 -6.76 18.74
C SER A 253 -4.92 -5.94 20.00
N GLN A 254 -5.82 -5.94 20.98
CA GLN A 254 -5.72 -5.26 22.27
C GLN A 254 -5.36 -6.21 23.44
N ASP A 255 -5.05 -7.48 23.16
CA ASP A 255 -4.67 -8.46 24.18
C ASP A 255 -3.38 -8.07 24.92
N LYS A 256 -3.23 -8.44 26.19
CA LYS A 256 -2.07 -8.01 26.99
C LYS A 256 -0.74 -8.61 26.52
N ILE A 257 -0.76 -9.77 25.89
CA ILE A 257 0.44 -10.56 25.53
C ILE A 257 0.51 -10.75 24.02
N HIS A 258 -0.64 -11.00 23.39
CA HIS A 258 -0.78 -11.35 21.99
C HIS A 258 -1.26 -10.17 21.13
N ASN A 259 -1.14 -8.92 21.63
CA ASN A 259 -1.51 -7.74 20.86
C ASN A 259 -0.69 -7.59 19.57
N PHE A 260 -1.25 -6.79 18.67
CA PHE A 260 -0.59 -6.25 17.51
C PHE A 260 -1.24 -4.91 17.14
N PRO A 261 -0.50 -3.96 16.55
CA PRO A 261 -1.07 -2.68 16.13
C PRO A 261 -1.96 -2.86 14.91
N PHE A 262 -3.28 -2.97 15.14
CA PHE A 262 -4.27 -3.31 14.12
C PHE A 262 -4.15 -2.48 12.83
N ALA A 263 -4.15 -1.15 12.94
CA ALA A 263 -4.07 -0.28 11.76
C ALA A 263 -2.78 -0.52 10.96
N ILE A 264 -1.62 -0.62 11.62
CA ILE A 264 -0.32 -0.79 10.94
C ILE A 264 -0.16 -2.16 10.31
N VAL A 265 -0.68 -3.21 10.96
CA VAL A 265 -0.78 -4.54 10.34
C VAL A 265 -1.62 -4.46 9.06
N GLY A 266 -2.77 -3.78 9.13
CA GLY A 266 -3.63 -3.54 7.98
C GLY A 266 -2.94 -2.81 6.84
N LEU A 267 -2.21 -1.72 7.12
CA LEU A 267 -1.49 -0.97 6.09
C LEU A 267 -0.41 -1.83 5.42
N ASN A 268 0.31 -2.68 6.16
CA ASN A 268 1.27 -3.61 5.56
C ASN A 268 0.61 -4.61 4.60
N PHE A 269 -0.60 -5.09 4.89
CA PHE A 269 -1.34 -5.96 3.97
C PHE A 269 -1.79 -5.21 2.70
N THR A 270 -2.29 -3.99 2.84
CA THR A 270 -2.59 -3.14 1.68
C THR A 270 -1.38 -2.98 0.79
N LYS A 271 -0.21 -2.70 1.38
CA LYS A 271 1.04 -2.53 0.65
C LYS A 271 1.39 -3.73 -0.21
N ILE A 272 1.28 -4.94 0.34
CA ILE A 272 1.51 -6.19 -0.40
C ILE A 272 0.53 -6.30 -1.59
N ILE A 273 -0.73 -5.92 -1.39
CA ILE A 273 -1.77 -6.03 -2.44
C ILE A 273 -1.56 -4.97 -3.53
N ILE A 274 -1.23 -3.74 -3.16
CA ILE A 274 -0.88 -2.67 -4.11
C ILE A 274 0.36 -3.05 -4.89
N ASP A 275 1.36 -3.68 -4.27
CA ASP A 275 2.53 -4.22 -4.99
C ASP A 275 2.12 -5.15 -6.13
N ARG A 276 1.19 -6.06 -5.83
CA ARG A 276 0.65 -7.01 -6.82
C ARG A 276 -0.18 -6.33 -7.90
N LEU A 277 -0.94 -5.29 -7.55
CA LEU A 277 -1.79 -4.54 -8.47
C LEU A 277 -0.96 -3.75 -9.48
N TYR A 278 0.02 -2.98 -9.01
CA TYR A 278 0.84 -2.14 -9.88
C TYR A 278 1.68 -3.01 -10.85
N ARG A 279 2.17 -4.16 -10.39
CA ARG A 279 2.90 -5.15 -11.22
C ARG A 279 1.99 -5.97 -12.14
N GLY A 280 0.71 -5.62 -12.28
CA GLY A 280 -0.24 -6.32 -13.14
C GLY A 280 -0.54 -7.77 -12.75
N LYS A 281 -0.08 -8.25 -11.59
CA LYS A 281 -0.18 -9.66 -11.18
C LYS A 281 -1.59 -10.08 -10.78
N LEU A 282 -2.52 -9.13 -10.66
CA LEU A 282 -3.93 -9.37 -10.35
C LEU A 282 -4.85 -9.29 -11.58
N LYS A 283 -4.34 -8.93 -12.76
CA LYS A 283 -5.14 -8.67 -13.97
C LYS A 283 -6.10 -9.80 -14.32
N LYS A 284 -5.59 -11.03 -14.44
CA LYS A 284 -6.41 -12.22 -14.79
C LYS A 284 -7.52 -12.48 -13.78
N LEU A 285 -7.28 -12.19 -12.50
CA LEU A 285 -8.29 -12.38 -11.45
C LEU A 285 -9.35 -11.27 -11.53
N ALA A 286 -8.94 -10.02 -11.72
CA ALA A 286 -9.85 -8.89 -11.92
C ALA A 286 -10.71 -9.01 -13.18
N GLU A 287 -10.15 -9.49 -14.30
CA GLU A 287 -10.91 -9.78 -15.54
C GLU A 287 -12.00 -10.83 -15.29
N LYS A 288 -11.70 -11.85 -14.47
CA LYS A 288 -12.67 -12.89 -14.12
C LYS A 288 -13.77 -12.37 -13.21
N GLU A 289 -13.40 -11.63 -12.16
CA GLU A 289 -14.35 -11.06 -11.20
C GLU A 289 -15.04 -9.79 -11.74
N LYS A 290 -14.59 -9.26 -12.87
CA LYS A 290 -15.05 -8.02 -13.53
C LYS A 290 -14.89 -6.76 -12.67
N THR A 291 -14.00 -6.78 -11.70
CA THR A 291 -13.66 -5.62 -10.85
C THR A 291 -12.34 -5.85 -10.11
N TYR A 292 -11.48 -4.84 -10.10
CA TYR A 292 -10.32 -4.76 -9.22
C TYR A 292 -10.71 -4.47 -7.77
N ILE A 293 -11.69 -3.61 -7.49
CA ILE A 293 -11.98 -3.23 -6.09
C ILE A 293 -12.43 -4.44 -5.27
N SER A 294 -13.29 -5.30 -5.84
CA SER A 294 -13.69 -6.55 -5.19
C SER A 294 -12.52 -7.50 -4.98
N VAL A 295 -11.63 -7.62 -5.98
CA VAL A 295 -10.45 -8.48 -5.89
C VAL A 295 -9.49 -8.02 -4.79
N VAL A 296 -9.11 -6.75 -4.77
CA VAL A 296 -8.13 -6.24 -3.79
C VAL A 296 -8.72 -6.26 -2.37
N ASN A 297 -9.99 -5.90 -2.19
CA ASN A 297 -10.65 -5.93 -0.90
C ASN A 297 -10.91 -7.37 -0.41
N GLY A 298 -11.29 -8.27 -1.32
CA GLY A 298 -11.46 -9.68 -1.00
C GLY A 298 -10.15 -10.36 -0.58
N ILE A 299 -9.04 -10.08 -1.28
CA ILE A 299 -7.70 -10.55 -0.88
C ILE A 299 -7.31 -9.94 0.47
N TYR A 300 -7.59 -8.65 0.70
CA TYR A 300 -7.31 -7.97 1.97
C TYR A 300 -8.00 -8.64 3.15
N ARG A 301 -9.32 -8.85 3.04
CA ARG A 301 -10.12 -9.59 4.01
C ARG A 301 -9.60 -11.01 4.24
N GLY A 302 -9.32 -11.76 3.17
CA GLY A 302 -8.77 -13.11 3.29
C GLY A 302 -7.42 -13.13 3.99
N THR A 303 -6.58 -12.13 3.74
CA THR A 303 -5.28 -11.97 4.40
C THR A 303 -5.47 -11.72 5.89
N TRP A 304 -6.43 -10.87 6.28
CA TRP A 304 -6.79 -10.63 7.69
C TRP A 304 -7.31 -11.89 8.40
N ILE A 305 -8.22 -12.64 7.77
CA ILE A 305 -8.75 -13.89 8.32
C ILE A 305 -7.61 -14.91 8.51
N MET A 306 -6.74 -15.04 7.52
CA MET A 306 -5.57 -15.92 7.61
C MET A 306 -4.61 -15.49 8.71
N PHE A 307 -4.27 -14.20 8.76
CA PHE A 307 -3.42 -13.60 9.79
C PHE A 307 -3.98 -13.91 11.18
N PHE A 308 -5.26 -13.60 11.41
CA PHE A 308 -5.94 -13.84 12.68
C PHE A 308 -5.87 -15.31 13.10
N ARG A 309 -6.15 -16.24 12.18
CA ARG A 309 -6.08 -17.70 12.43
C ARG A 309 -4.67 -18.13 12.80
N ILE A 310 -3.66 -17.68 12.05
CA ILE A 310 -2.25 -18.00 12.32
C ILE A 310 -1.82 -17.42 13.68
N TRP A 311 -2.09 -16.14 13.91
CA TRP A 311 -1.70 -15.43 15.12
C TRP A 311 -2.29 -16.07 16.38
N LYS A 312 -3.60 -16.34 16.35
CA LYS A 312 -4.32 -16.98 17.46
C LYS A 312 -3.86 -18.42 17.69
N SER A 313 -3.74 -19.24 16.64
CA SER A 313 -3.36 -20.66 16.78
C SER A 313 -1.93 -20.86 17.26
N ARG A 314 -1.00 -20.01 16.81
CA ARG A 314 0.42 -20.07 17.20
C ARG A 314 0.74 -19.26 18.46
N LYS A 315 -0.24 -18.58 19.05
CA LYS A 315 -0.07 -17.68 20.21
C LYS A 315 1.04 -16.66 19.98
N CYS A 316 1.05 -16.04 18.80
CA CYS A 316 2.09 -15.12 18.39
C CYS A 316 2.16 -13.88 19.29
N GLN A 317 3.34 -13.28 19.33
CA GLN A 317 3.57 -11.96 19.93
C GLN A 317 4.08 -11.00 18.86
N ILE A 318 4.18 -9.71 19.19
CA ILE A 318 4.58 -8.66 18.24
C ILE A 318 5.89 -8.96 17.49
N ASN A 319 6.85 -9.62 18.14
CA ASN A 319 8.15 -10.00 17.57
C ASN A 319 8.05 -11.07 16.47
N ASP A 320 6.95 -11.83 16.42
CA ASP A 320 6.70 -12.81 15.36
C ASP A 320 6.19 -12.16 14.07
N PHE A 321 5.71 -10.92 14.14
CA PHE A 321 5.07 -10.24 13.02
C PHE A 321 5.89 -10.26 11.72
N PRO A 322 7.22 -9.96 11.71
CA PRO A 322 7.99 -10.00 10.48
C PRO A 322 7.98 -11.37 9.79
N LYS A 323 8.01 -12.46 10.58
CA LYS A 323 7.96 -13.83 10.05
C LYS A 323 6.58 -14.14 9.47
N ILE A 324 5.51 -13.77 10.20
CA ILE A 324 4.13 -13.98 9.75
C ILE A 324 3.83 -13.14 8.51
N LEU A 325 4.29 -11.90 8.44
CA LEU A 325 4.12 -11.02 7.30
C LEU A 325 4.76 -11.62 6.04
N ASN A 326 5.98 -12.15 6.14
CA ASN A 326 6.66 -12.84 5.04
C ASN A 326 5.90 -14.10 4.59
N GLU A 327 5.30 -14.85 5.51
CA GLU A 327 4.45 -16.00 5.17
C GLU A 327 3.19 -15.58 4.42
N LEU A 328 2.50 -14.56 4.91
CA LEU A 328 1.30 -14.01 4.28
C LEU A 328 1.60 -13.41 2.90
N GLU A 329 2.72 -12.71 2.75
CA GLU A 329 3.15 -12.17 1.46
C GLU A 329 3.33 -13.29 0.42
N LYS A 330 3.93 -14.43 0.81
CA LYS A 330 4.03 -15.61 -0.06
C LYS A 330 2.65 -16.15 -0.43
N ILE A 331 1.70 -16.21 0.51
CA ILE A 331 0.33 -16.69 0.24
C ILE A 331 -0.40 -15.73 -0.71
N VAL A 332 -0.31 -14.42 -0.50
CA VAL A 332 -0.90 -13.40 -1.41
C VAL A 332 -0.30 -13.53 -2.81
N LYS A 333 1.01 -13.76 -2.90
CA LYS A 333 1.71 -13.91 -4.18
C LYS A 333 1.32 -15.18 -4.95
N THR A 334 1.12 -16.29 -4.24
CA THR A 334 0.96 -17.63 -4.83
C THR A 334 -0.50 -18.09 -4.92
N ARG A 335 -1.36 -17.66 -4.00
CA ARG A 335 -2.75 -18.13 -3.86
C ARG A 335 -3.76 -16.99 -3.68
N PRO A 336 -3.74 -15.90 -4.48
CA PRO A 336 -4.63 -14.75 -4.29
C PRO A 336 -6.11 -15.12 -4.41
N LYS A 337 -6.48 -16.03 -5.32
CA LYS A 337 -7.86 -16.52 -5.47
C LYS A 337 -8.37 -17.25 -4.23
N TYR A 338 -7.50 -17.97 -3.53
CA TYR A 338 -7.87 -18.65 -2.28
C TYR A 338 -8.23 -17.63 -1.19
N LEU A 339 -7.42 -16.57 -1.05
CA LEU A 339 -7.70 -15.48 -0.10
C LEU A 339 -9.00 -14.74 -0.44
N LEU A 340 -9.20 -14.40 -1.72
CA LEU A 340 -10.43 -13.75 -2.21
C LEU A 340 -11.69 -14.49 -1.74
N ASN A 341 -11.66 -15.83 -1.82
CA ASN A 341 -12.80 -16.70 -1.51
C ASN A 341 -12.92 -17.07 -0.03
N MET A 342 -11.97 -16.67 0.83
CA MET A 342 -11.88 -17.17 2.21
C MET A 342 -13.04 -16.72 3.11
N ALA A 343 -13.79 -15.69 2.74
CA ALA A 343 -14.94 -15.20 3.51
C ALA A 343 -16.31 -15.58 2.90
N ILE A 344 -16.32 -16.43 1.88
CA ILE A 344 -17.54 -17.00 1.27
C ILE A 344 -17.82 -18.40 1.89
N LEU A 345 -16.95 -18.88 2.77
CA LEU A 345 -17.08 -20.09 3.57
C LEU A 345 -17.27 -19.70 5.03
#